data_AF-A0AAU2GS90-F1
#
_entry.id   AF-A0AAU2GS90-F1
#
_cell.length_a   1.000
_cell.length_b   1.000
_cell.length_c   1.000
_cell.angle_alpha   90.00
_cell.angle_beta   90.00
_cell.angle_gamma   90.00
#
_symmetry.space_group_name_H-M   'P 1'
#
loop_
_entity.id
_entity.type
_entity.pdbx_description
1 polymer ?
#
loop_
_entity_poly.entity_id
_entity_poly.type
_entity_poly.pdbx_seq_one_letter_code
_entity_poly.pdbx_strand_id
1 'polypeptide(L)'
;MKPLAEDPRSAAEDRVRAALAARASLVTHHDLKHEAPPQGRSWGVRRVRRVAFTALGAAAAVVAVCLLVLPGGPLAPAPAPPARAPGISERPSTPTDPVDPSDADPRVITQP
;
A
#
# COMPACT_ATOMS: atom_id res chain seq x y z
N MET A 1 -24.97 -77.72 -4.34
CA MET A 1 -24.76 -76.26 -4.24
C MET A 1 -23.89 -76.02 -3.01
N LYS A 2 -22.68 -75.45 -3.19
CA LYS A 2 -21.72 -75.23 -2.10
C LYS A 2 -21.96 -73.81 -1.55
N PRO A 3 -22.11 -73.61 -0.24
CA PRO A 3 -22.26 -72.26 0.32
C PRO A 3 -20.99 -71.47 0.00
N LEU A 4 -21.17 -70.27 -0.54
CA LEU A 4 -20.08 -69.32 -0.77
C LEU A 4 -19.43 -69.09 0.60
N ALA A 5 -18.12 -69.30 0.71
CA ALA A 5 -17.41 -69.00 1.94
C ALA A 5 -17.55 -67.48 2.19
N GLU A 6 -18.28 -67.12 3.25
CA GLU A 6 -18.34 -65.75 3.76
C GLU A 6 -16.90 -65.24 3.95
N ASP A 7 -16.57 -64.10 3.34
CA ASP A 7 -15.24 -63.52 3.48
C ASP A 7 -15.05 -63.14 4.96
N PRO A 8 -14.06 -63.69 5.67
CA PRO A 8 -13.85 -63.35 7.08
C PRO A 8 -13.62 -61.84 7.29
N ARG A 9 -13.21 -61.11 6.25
CA ARG A 9 -13.09 -59.64 6.27
C ARG A 9 -14.45 -58.96 6.26
N SER A 10 -15.41 -59.40 5.44
CA SER A 10 -16.76 -58.81 5.42
C SER A 10 -17.48 -59.01 6.76
N ALA A 11 -17.35 -60.20 7.35
CA ALA A 11 -17.89 -60.48 8.68
C ALA A 11 -17.24 -59.64 9.79
N ALA A 12 -15.95 -59.28 9.65
CA ALA A 12 -15.29 -58.35 10.57
C ALA A 12 -15.78 -56.91 10.40
N GLU A 13 -15.93 -56.45 9.16
CA GLU A 13 -16.43 -55.12 8.84
C GLU A 13 -17.86 -54.90 9.34
N ASP A 14 -18.74 -55.90 9.18
CA ASP A 14 -20.12 -55.81 9.65
C ASP A 14 -20.21 -55.73 11.18
N ARG A 15 -19.34 -56.46 11.89
CA ARG A 15 -19.23 -56.35 13.36
C ARG A 15 -18.76 -54.97 13.81
N VAL A 16 -17.78 -54.39 13.12
CA VAL A 16 -17.30 -53.03 13.40
C VAL A 16 -18.38 -52.00 13.10
N ARG A 17 -19.08 -52.15 11.98
CA ARG A 17 -20.20 -51.27 11.59
C ARG A 17 -21.33 -51.34 12.61
N ALA A 18 -21.68 -52.54 13.08
CA ALA A 18 -22.69 -52.73 14.13
C ALA A 18 -22.26 -52.11 15.47
N ALA A 19 -21.01 -52.29 15.88
CA ALA A 19 -20.48 -51.70 17.10
C ALA A 19 -20.46 -50.16 17.06
N LEU A 20 -20.08 -49.57 15.92
CA LEU A 20 -20.13 -48.13 15.70
C LEU A 20 -21.55 -47.59 15.69
N ALA A 21 -22.49 -48.29 15.04
CA ALA A 21 -23.90 -47.91 15.04
C ALA A 21 -24.48 -47.93 16.47
N ALA A 22 -24.16 -48.97 17.26
CA ALA A 22 -24.55 -49.05 18.66
C ALA A 22 -23.97 -47.89 19.47
N ARG A 23 -22.69 -47.54 19.29
CA ARG A 23 -22.06 -46.37 19.93
C ARG A 23 -22.69 -45.05 19.52
N ALA A 24 -22.99 -44.87 18.24
CA ALA A 24 -23.63 -43.67 17.71
C ALA A 24 -25.04 -43.49 18.28
N SER A 25 -25.77 -44.59 18.55
CA SER A 25 -27.11 -44.52 19.16
C SER A 25 -27.11 -43.99 20.60
N LEU A 26 -25.96 -44.01 21.27
CA LEU A 26 -25.78 -43.45 22.62
C LEU A 26 -25.47 -41.96 22.60
N VAL A 27 -25.11 -41.39 21.44
CA VAL A 27 -24.82 -39.95 21.32
C VAL A 27 -26.13 -39.18 21.36
N THR A 28 -26.28 -38.33 22.37
CA THR A 28 -27.46 -37.49 22.53
C THR A 28 -27.22 -36.10 21.93
N HIS A 29 -28.31 -35.36 21.67
CA HIS A 29 -28.21 -33.95 21.25
C HIS A 29 -27.38 -33.09 22.23
N HIS A 30 -27.41 -33.43 23.51
CA HIS A 30 -26.62 -32.73 24.51
C HIS A 30 -25.11 -32.93 24.29
N ASP A 31 -24.67 -34.11 23.83
CA ASP A 31 -23.25 -34.37 23.57
C ASP A 31 -22.74 -33.63 22.33
N LEU A 32 -23.66 -33.27 21.43
CA LEU A 32 -23.37 -32.48 20.23
C LEU A 32 -23.52 -30.98 20.45
N LYS A 33 -23.98 -30.55 21.63
CA LYS A 33 -24.20 -29.14 21.90
C LYS A 33 -22.87 -28.41 21.83
N HIS A 34 -22.88 -27.22 21.22
CA HIS A 34 -21.70 -26.38 21.22
C HIS A 34 -21.43 -25.92 22.64
N GLU A 35 -20.37 -26.45 23.25
CA GLU A 35 -19.93 -26.00 24.55
C GLU A 35 -19.22 -24.66 24.39
N ALA A 36 -19.59 -23.67 25.22
CA ALA A 36 -18.98 -22.36 25.15
C ALA A 36 -17.48 -22.50 25.40
N PRO A 37 -16.62 -21.84 24.59
CA PRO A 37 -15.19 -21.91 24.82
C PRO A 37 -14.89 -21.42 26.24
N PRO A 38 -13.97 -22.07 26.97
CA PRO A 38 -13.68 -21.72 28.34
C PRO A 38 -13.40 -20.22 28.43
N GLN A 39 -14.21 -19.50 29.20
CA GLN A 39 -14.08 -18.05 29.37
C GLN A 39 -12.81 -17.64 30.14
N GLY A 40 -11.97 -18.62 30.49
CA GLY A 40 -10.74 -18.43 31.24
C GLY A 40 -9.64 -17.76 30.43
N ARG A 41 -9.11 -16.66 30.98
CA ARG A 41 -7.78 -16.08 30.70
C ARG A 41 -7.56 -15.40 29.34
N SER A 42 -8.31 -15.73 28.30
CA SER A 42 -8.15 -15.14 26.94
C SER A 42 -8.52 -13.65 26.87
N TRP A 43 -9.47 -13.20 27.71
CA TRP A 43 -9.86 -11.79 27.80
C TRP A 43 -8.78 -10.91 28.43
N GLY A 44 -8.00 -11.46 29.37
CA GLY A 44 -6.88 -10.76 30.01
C GLY A 44 -5.78 -10.42 29.01
N VAL A 45 -5.39 -11.40 28.19
CA VAL A 45 -4.34 -11.21 27.17
C VAL A 45 -4.76 -10.18 26.12
N ARG A 46 -6.03 -10.15 25.71
CA ARG A 46 -6.55 -9.13 24.79
C ARG A 46 -6.48 -7.72 25.36
N ARG A 47 -6.77 -7.53 26.66
CA ARG A 47 -6.65 -6.22 27.32
C ARG A 47 -5.20 -5.76 27.43
N VAL A 48 -4.30 -6.65 27.89
CA VAL A 48 -2.86 -6.34 28.00
C VAL A 48 -2.30 -5.95 26.64
N ARG A 49 -2.65 -6.69 25.59
CA ARG A 49 -2.20 -6.39 24.22
C ARG A 49 -2.70 -5.03 23.74
N ARG A 50 -3.96 -4.68 24.03
CA ARG A 50 -4.49 -3.34 23.69
C ARG A 50 -3.74 -2.22 24.41
N VAL A 51 -3.51 -2.36 25.72
CA VAL A 51 -2.78 -1.36 26.52
C VAL A 51 -1.34 -1.20 26.03
N ALA A 52 -0.66 -2.31 25.72
CA ALA A 52 0.70 -2.28 25.18
C ALA A 52 0.77 -1.54 23.84
N PHE A 53 -0.17 -1.79 22.93
CA PHE A 53 -0.21 -1.08 21.64
C PHE A 53 -0.54 0.40 21.78
N THR A 54 -1.45 0.78 22.69
CA THR A 54 -1.73 2.20 22.94
C THR A 54 -0.54 2.92 23.55
N ALA A 55 0.18 2.28 24.48
CA ALA A 55 1.38 2.85 25.08
C ALA A 55 2.50 3.03 24.04
N LEU A 56 2.69 2.03 23.16
CA LEU A 56 3.66 2.09 22.08
C LEU A 56 3.33 3.22 21.09
N GLY A 57 2.06 3.38 20.71
CA GLY A 57 1.61 4.46 19.83
C GLY A 57 1.85 5.85 20.44
N ALA A 58 1.56 6.01 21.74
CA ALA A 58 1.83 7.27 22.44
C ALA A 58 3.32 7.60 22.49
N ALA A 59 4.17 6.61 22.79
CA ALA A 59 5.63 6.80 22.77
C ALA A 59 6.14 7.19 21.38
N ALA A 60 5.66 6.52 20.32
CA ALA A 60 6.03 6.84 18.95
C ALA A 60 5.61 8.27 18.55
N ALA A 61 4.42 8.72 18.95
CA ALA A 61 3.96 10.09 18.70
C ALA A 61 4.85 11.12 19.39
N VAL A 62 5.26 10.86 20.64
CA VAL A 62 6.20 11.74 21.37
C VAL A 62 7.53 11.83 20.64
N VAL A 63 8.10 10.69 20.21
CA VAL A 63 9.35 10.67 19.44
C VAL A 63 9.21 11.44 18.12
N ALA A 64 8.11 11.28 17.39
CA ALA A 64 7.86 12.01 16.15
C ALA A 64 7.80 13.53 16.38
N VAL A 65 7.14 13.98 17.45
CA VAL A 65 7.11 15.41 17.83
C VAL A 65 8.52 15.90 18.19
N CYS A 66 9.28 15.14 18.97
CA CYS A 66 10.67 15.51 19.29
C CYS A 66 11.55 15.65 18.04
N LEU A 67 11.40 14.75 17.07
CA LEU A 67 12.13 14.83 15.80
C LEU A 67 11.67 16.01 14.94
N LEU A 68 10.37 16.33 14.94
CA LEU A 68 9.84 17.47 14.20
C LEU A 68 10.32 18.82 14.77
N VAL A 69 10.42 18.91 16.10
CA VAL A 69 10.84 20.14 16.81
C VAL A 69 12.37 20.30 16.83
N LEU A 70 13.13 19.27 16.46
CA LEU A 70 14.59 19.32 16.48
C LEU A 70 15.10 20.35 15.45
N PRO A 71 15.80 21.41 15.88
CA PRO A 71 16.31 22.43 14.97
C PRO A 71 17.52 21.84 14.21
N GLY A 72 17.26 21.29 13.02
CA GLY A 72 18.31 20.70 12.19
C GLY A 72 17.85 19.76 11.06
N GLY A 73 16.56 19.71 10.74
CA GLY A 73 16.07 18.93 9.59
C GLY A 73 16.72 19.38 8.26
N PRO A 74 16.93 18.46 7.29
CA PRO A 74 17.61 18.79 6.05
C PRO A 74 16.89 19.94 5.36
N LEU A 75 17.61 21.05 5.16
CA LEU A 75 17.17 22.21 4.40
C LEU A 75 16.50 21.72 3.12
N ALA A 76 15.23 22.11 2.92
CA ALA A 76 14.56 21.88 1.65
C ALA A 76 15.50 22.33 0.52
N PRO A 77 15.74 21.49 -0.52
CA PRO A 77 16.63 21.87 -1.60
C PRO A 77 16.11 23.19 -2.20
N ALA A 78 17.02 24.15 -2.37
CA ALA A 78 16.69 25.47 -2.85
C ALA A 78 15.85 25.36 -4.14
N PRO A 79 14.79 26.17 -4.29
CA PRO A 79 13.90 26.09 -5.44
C PRO A 79 14.71 26.23 -6.73
N ALA A 80 14.51 25.30 -7.66
CA ALA A 80 15.21 25.31 -8.93
C ALA A 80 14.91 26.62 -9.68
N PRO A 81 15.92 27.27 -10.29
CA PRO A 81 15.72 28.51 -11.02
C PRO A 81 14.74 28.30 -12.18
N PRO A 82 13.87 29.30 -12.47
CA PRO A 82 12.85 29.17 -13.50
C PRO A 82 13.49 28.89 -14.87
N ALA A 83 12.88 27.98 -15.62
CA ALA A 83 13.33 27.63 -16.97
C ALA A 83 13.32 28.88 -17.88
N ARG A 84 14.44 29.14 -18.55
CA ARG A 84 14.51 30.20 -19.57
C ARG A 84 13.68 29.78 -20.79
N ALA A 85 12.90 30.73 -21.33
CA ALA A 85 12.16 30.51 -22.56
C ALA A 85 13.12 30.21 -23.72
N PRO A 86 12.79 29.27 -24.63
CA PRO A 86 13.56 29.04 -25.84
C PRO A 86 13.67 30.34 -26.63
N GLY A 87 14.89 30.80 -26.87
CA GLY A 87 15.14 31.94 -27.75
C GLY A 87 14.61 31.61 -29.14
N ILE A 88 13.61 32.37 -29.60
CA ILE A 88 13.18 32.37 -31.00
C ILE A 88 14.34 32.97 -31.80
N SER A 89 15.12 32.09 -32.42
CA SER A 89 16.14 32.45 -33.38
C SER A 89 15.47 32.85 -34.69
N GLU A 90 15.42 34.15 -35.02
CA GLU A 90 15.40 34.57 -36.43
C GLU A 90 15.69 36.05 -36.64
N ARG A 91 16.88 36.36 -37.17
CA ARG A 91 17.01 37.38 -38.21
C ARG A 91 18.19 37.00 -39.12
N PRO A 92 17.99 36.79 -40.43
CA PRO A 92 19.09 36.62 -41.36
C PRO A 92 19.82 37.97 -41.51
N SER A 93 21.09 38.02 -41.19
CA SER A 93 21.95 39.16 -41.55
C SER A 93 22.37 38.98 -43.01
N THR A 94 21.76 39.73 -43.92
CA THR A 94 22.26 39.93 -45.29
C THR A 94 23.60 40.67 -45.26
N PRO A 95 24.64 40.23 -45.99
CA PRO A 95 25.89 40.97 -46.10
C PRO A 95 25.75 42.04 -47.19
N THR A 96 26.12 43.28 -46.90
CA THR A 96 26.37 44.27 -47.96
C THR A 96 27.55 45.13 -47.55
N ASP A 97 28.56 45.08 -48.42
CA ASP A 97 29.86 45.73 -48.36
C ASP A 97 29.79 47.27 -48.37
N PRO A 98 30.92 47.96 -48.08
CA PRO A 98 30.96 49.36 -47.67
C PRO A 98 31.15 50.33 -48.84
N VAL A 99 30.41 51.45 -48.85
CA VAL A 99 30.76 52.66 -49.60
C VAL A 99 30.25 53.90 -48.85
N ASP A 100 31.17 54.74 -48.41
CA ASP A 100 31.02 56.19 -48.24
C ASP A 100 31.51 56.79 -49.57
N PRO A 101 30.85 57.81 -50.17
CA PRO A 101 31.13 59.18 -49.74
C PRO A 101 29.99 60.22 -49.97
N SER A 102 30.14 61.35 -49.29
CA SER A 102 29.97 62.72 -49.81
C SER A 102 28.55 63.22 -50.19
N ASP A 103 28.06 64.11 -49.32
CA ASP A 103 27.75 65.52 -49.64
C ASP A 103 26.95 65.82 -50.93
N ALA A 104 25.67 66.14 -50.76
CA ALA A 104 24.95 67.15 -51.55
C ALA A 104 23.51 67.37 -51.01
N ASP A 105 23.31 68.47 -50.29
CA ASP A 105 22.07 69.27 -50.31
C ASP A 105 21.82 69.72 -51.78
N PRO A 106 20.58 69.88 -52.30
CA PRO A 106 19.65 70.91 -51.83
C PRO A 106 18.15 70.56 -51.85
N ARG A 107 17.43 71.18 -50.90
CA ARG A 107 16.12 71.87 -51.04
C ARG A 107 15.30 71.62 -52.32
N VAL A 108 14.00 71.27 -52.17
CA VAL A 108 12.89 71.96 -52.86
C VAL A 108 11.62 71.91 -51.98
N ILE A 109 11.02 73.09 -51.82
CA ILE A 109 9.78 73.43 -51.13
C ILE A 109 8.58 73.06 -52.03
N THR A 110 7.48 72.54 -51.46
CA THR A 110 6.15 72.99 -51.93
C THR A 110 5.10 72.96 -50.82
N GLN A 111 4.46 74.12 -50.74
CA GLN A 111 3.36 74.63 -49.91
C GLN A 111 2.01 73.91 -50.17
N PRO A 112 0.90 74.19 -49.43
CA PRO A 112 0.21 75.50 -49.35
C PRO A 112 0.27 76.21 -47.99
#